data_AF-A0A3A4XK26-F1
#
_entry.id   AF-A0A3A4XK26-F1
#
_cell.length_a   1.000
_cell.length_b   1.000
_cell.length_c   1.000
_cell.angle_alpha   90.00
_cell.angle_beta   90.00
_cell.angle_gamma   90.00
#
_symmetry.space_group_name_H-M   'P 1'
#
loop_
_entity.id
_entity.type
_entity.pdbx_description
1 polymer ?
#
loop_
_entity_poly.entity_id
_entity_poly.type
_entity_poly.pdbx_seq_one_letter_code
_entity_poly.pdbx_strand_id
1 'polypeptide(L)' 'MGLAFTGTVGILKASVLSGLLDPAEEDDVLSAMINAGFYSPVQAISDIV' A
#
# COMPACT_ATOMS: atom_id res chain seq x y z
N MET A 1 1.13 -11.48 -15.56
CA MET A 1 2.18 -10.44 -15.69
C MET A 1 1.73 -9.28 -14.81
N GLY A 2 2.30 -9.17 -13.60
CA GLY A 2 1.82 -8.23 -12.58
C GLY A 2 2.29 -6.80 -12.85
N LEU A 3 1.47 -5.81 -12.51
CA LEU A 3 1.90 -4.42 -12.48
C LEU A 3 3.03 -4.25 -11.47
N ALA A 4 4.10 -3.59 -11.89
CA ALA A 4 5.20 -3.21 -11.01
C ALA A 4 4.81 -1.93 -10.27
N PHE A 5 4.81 -1.99 -8.93
CA PHE A 5 4.56 -0.83 -8.07
C PHE A 5 5.88 -0.35 -7.48
N THR A 6 6.07 0.97 -7.48
CA THR A 6 7.26 1.62 -6.90
C THR A 6 6.82 2.79 -6.01
N GLY A 7 7.79 3.46 -5.37
CA GLY A 7 7.50 4.52 -4.41
C GLY A 7 6.79 3.99 -3.17
N THR A 8 5.98 4.83 -2.52
CA THR A 8 5.35 4.46 -1.24
C THR A 8 4.42 3.26 -1.36
N VAL A 9 3.59 3.19 -2.41
CA VAL A 9 2.70 2.05 -2.66
C VAL A 9 3.50 0.76 -2.87
N GLY A 10 4.65 0.84 -3.55
CA GLY A 10 5.54 -0.32 -3.73
C GLY A 10 6.18 -0.78 -2.40
N ILE A 11 6.57 0.15 -1.53
CA ILE A 11 7.13 -0.14 -0.21
C ILE A 11 6.10 -0.80 0.70
N LEU A 12 4.89 -0.23 0.73
CA LEU A 12 3.75 -0.75 1.47
C LEU A 12 3.47 -2.20 1.00
N LYS A 13 3.25 -2.41 -0.30
CA LYS A 13 3.02 -3.75 -0.88
C LYS A 13 4.12 -4.74 -0.52
N ALA A 14 5.39 -4.33 -0.58
CA ALA A 14 6.51 -5.19 -0.20
C ALA A 14 6.52 -5.54 1.30
N SER A 15 6.02 -4.65 2.15
CA SER A 15 5.90 -4.85 3.59
C SER A 15 4.85 -5.92 3.91
N VAL A 16 3.70 -5.91 3.24
CA VAL A 16 2.70 -6.98 3.36
C VAL A 16 3.23 -8.31 2.81
N LEU A 17 3.83 -8.30 1.62
CA LEU A 17 4.38 -9.52 1.01
C LEU A 17 5.52 -10.14 1.83
N SER A 18 6.24 -9.35 2.62
CA SER A 18 7.28 -9.84 3.53
C SER A 18 6.74 -10.25 4.91
N GLY A 19 5.45 -10.08 5.16
CA GLY A 19 4.80 -10.39 6.44
C GLY A 19 5.18 -9.41 7.56
N LEU A 20 5.68 -8.21 7.21
CA LEU A 20 6.01 -7.19 8.19
C LEU A 20 4.76 -6.49 8.74
N LEU A 21 3.71 -6.39 7.91
CA LEU A 21 2.41 -5.80 8.25
C LEU A 21 1.30 -6.72 7.77
N ASP A 22 0.21 -6.75 8.52
CA ASP A 22 -1.04 -7.34 8.05
C ASP A 22 -1.69 -6.42 6.99
N PRO A 23 -2.39 -6.96 5.98
CA PRO A 23 -3.04 -6.14 4.94
C PRO A 23 -3.97 -5.05 5.49
N ALA A 24 -4.68 -5.34 6.58
CA ALA A 24 -5.58 -4.37 7.21
C ALA A 24 -4.83 -3.17 7.85
N GLU A 25 -3.70 -3.44 8.51
CA GLU A 25 -2.89 -2.38 9.12
C GLU A 25 -2.27 -1.47 8.07
N GLU A 26 -1.96 -2.04 6.91
CA GLU A 26 -1.34 -1.31 5.81
C GLU A 26 -2.36 -0.45 5.03
N ASP A 27 -3.60 -0.91 4.87
CA ASP A 27 -4.70 -0.08 4.36
C ASP A 27 -4.98 1.13 5.26
N ASP A 28 -4.85 0.97 6.59
CA ASP A 28 -4.94 2.07 7.55
C ASP A 28 -3.79 3.08 7.36
N VAL A 29 -2.56 2.60 7.13
CA VAL A 29 -1.40 3.45 6.82
C VAL A 29 -1.62 4.21 5.51
N LEU A 30 -2.07 3.54 4.45
CA LEU A 30 -2.35 4.18 3.16
C LEU A 30 -3.44 5.25 3.32
N SER A 31 -4.50 4.95 4.06
CA SER A 31 -5.59 5.88 4.34
C SER A 31 -5.10 7.12 5.09
N ALA A 32 -4.24 6.94 6.11
CA ALA A 32 -3.64 8.05 6.84
C ALA A 32 -2.77 8.95 5.93
N MET A 33 -2.03 8.35 4.99
CA MET A 33 -1.25 9.09 4.01
C MET A 33 -2.13 9.89 3.06
N ILE A 34 -3.19 9.28 2.51
CA ILE A 34 -4.13 9.98 1.63
C ILE A 34 -4.77 11.17 2.37
N ASN A 35 -5.19 10.97 3.63
CA ASN A 35 -5.74 12.02 4.48
C ASN A 35 -4.74 13.16 4.78
N ALA A 36 -3.44 12.87 4.77
CA ALA A 36 -2.38 13.87 4.90
C ALA A 36 -2.06 14.60 3.57
N GLY A 37 -2.75 14.27 2.48
CA GLY A 37 -2.61 14.91 1.17
C GLY A 37 -1.66 14.20 0.20
N PHE A 38 -1.22 12.97 0.50
CA PHE A 38 -0.43 12.18 -0.44
C PHE A 38 -1.33 11.63 -1.56
N TYR A 39 -0.88 11.77 -2.80
CA TYR A 39 -1.53 11.13 -3.93
C TYR A 39 -1.29 9.62 -3.89
N SER A 40 -2.37 8.84 -4.03
CA SER A 40 -2.31 7.38 -4.21
C SER A 40 -3.07 6.96 -5.47
N PRO A 41 -2.48 6.11 -6.34
CA PRO A 41 -3.16 5.53 -7.49
C PRO A 41 -4.11 4.37 -7.13
N VAL A 42 -4.10 3.90 -5.88
CA VAL A 42 -4.94 2.81 -5.36
C VAL A 42 -5.64 3.25 -4.07
N GLN A 43 -6.79 2.66 -3.76
CA GLN A 43 -7.51 3.00 -2.53
C GLN A 43 -7.20 2.05 -1.38
N ALA A 44 -6.91 0.79 -1.69
CA ALA A 44 -6.39 -0.20 -0.77
C ALA A 44 -5.17 -0.88 -1.39
N ILE A 45 -4.21 -1.27 -0.58
CA ILE A 45 -3.09 -2.08 -1.08
C ILE A 45 -3.57 -3.52 -1.28
N SER A 46 -4.59 -3.98 -0.55
CA SER A 46 -5.26 -5.26 -0.82
C SER A 46 -5.75 -5.40 -2.27
N ASP A 47 -5.98 -4.29 -2.99
CA ASP A 47 -6.38 -4.32 -4.41
C ASP A 47 -5.26 -4.83 -5.35
N ILE A 48 -4.01 -4.81 -4.88
CA ILE A 48 -2.82 -5.03 -5.71
C ILE A 48 -1.86 -6.10 -5.15
N VAL A 49 -2.20 -6.72 -4.03
CA VAL A 49 -1.45 -7.82 -3.41
C VAL A 49 -1.99 -9.16 -3.87
#